data_AF-A0A944S296-F1
#
_entry.id   AF-A0A944S296-F1
#
_cell.length_a   1.000
_cell.length_b   1.000
_cell.length_c   1.000
_cell.angle_alpha   90.00
_cell.angle_beta   90.00
_cell.angle_gamma   90.00
#
_symmetry.space_group_name_H-M   'P 1'
#
loop_
_entity.id
_entity.type
_entity.pdbx_description
1 polymer ?
#
loop_
_entity_poly.entity_id
_entity_poly.type
_entity_poly.pdbx_seq_one_letter_code
_entity_poly.pdbx_strand_id
1 'polypeptide(L)' 'MSEARLGEELDLTASYRYSDNATWVAGLSYVNAGDGFSEIGRLDDNLLWVYVMTDVRF' A
#
# COMPACT_ATOMS: atom_id res chain seq x y z
N MET A 1 -17.15 -7.47 -24.60
CA MET A 1 -16.96 -7.32 -23.14
C MET A 1 -16.06 -6.12 -22.95
N SER A 2 -16.48 -5.14 -22.14
CA SER A 2 -15.58 -4.08 -21.70
C SER A 2 -14.54 -4.72 -20.77
N GLU A 3 -13.26 -4.43 -20.94
CA GLU A 3 -12.22 -4.88 -20.01
C GLU A 3 -12.39 -4.10 -18.71
N ALA A 4 -12.93 -4.73 -17.66
CA ALA A 4 -13.08 -4.09 -16.36
C ALA A 4 -11.69 -3.81 -15.78
N ARG A 5 -11.40 -2.53 -15.49
CA ARG A 5 -10.12 -2.12 -14.91
C ARG A 5 -10.16 -2.34 -13.41
N LEU A 6 -9.14 -3.01 -12.86
CA LEU A 6 -9.03 -3.20 -11.42
C LEU A 6 -8.85 -1.87 -10.68
N GLY A 7 -7.92 -1.01 -11.11
CA GLY A 7 -7.71 0.29 -10.47
C GLY A 7 -6.30 0.82 -10.71
N GLU A 8 -5.95 1.87 -9.98
CA GLU A 8 -4.60 2.45 -9.91
C GLU A 8 -4.15 2.54 -8.45
N GLU A 9 -2.85 2.39 -8.20
CA GLU A 9 -2.28 2.48 -6.86
C GLU A 9 -1.10 3.47 -6.83
N LEU A 10 -1.02 4.24 -5.75
CA LEU A 10 0.12 5.11 -5.44
C LEU A 10 0.72 4.70 -4.09
N ASP A 11 1.98 4.27 -4.13
CA ASP A 11 2.77 3.91 -2.96
C ASP A 11 3.84 4.96 -2.67
N LEU A 12 3.90 5.39 -1.41
CA LEU A 12 5.00 6.18 -0.87
C LEU A 12 5.65 5.40 0.27
N THR A 13 6.96 5.19 0.20
CA THR A 13 7.72 4.53 1.27
C THR A 13 8.95 5.36 1.63
N ALA A 14 9.18 5.51 2.93
CA ALA A 14 10.36 6.13 3.49
C ALA A 14 11.06 5.15 4.44
N SER A 15 12.38 5.11 4.38
CA SER A 15 13.20 4.32 5.30
C SER A 15 14.22 5.21 6.00
N TYR A 16 14.46 4.90 7.27
CA TYR A 16 15.41 5.59 8.12
C TYR A 16 16.25 4.57 8.89
N ARG A 17 17.54 4.53 8.60
CA ARG A 17 18.50 3.75 9.38
C ARG A 17 18.85 4.54 10.64
N TYR A 18 18.38 4.05 11.79
CA TYR A 18 18.69 4.65 13.10
C TYR A 18 20.08 4.22 13.58
N SER A 19 20.42 2.95 13.40
CA SER A 19 21.75 2.39 13.68
C SER A 19 22.05 1.21 12.76
N ASP A 20 23.23 0.61 12.87
CA ASP A 20 23.58 -0.62 12.13
C ASP A 20 22.68 -1.81 12.51
N ASN A 21 22.01 -1.73 13.65
CA ASN A 21 21.13 -2.76 14.21
C ASN A 21 19.65 -2.43 14.11
N ALA A 22 19.26 -1.21 13.71
CA ALA A 22 17.87 -0.77 13.74
C ALA A 22 17.50 0.11 12.54
N THR A 23 16.48 -0.30 11.80
CA THR A 23 15.91 0.46 10.69
C THR A 23 14.41 0.63 10.87
N TRP A 24 13.93 1.84 10.60
CA TRP A 24 12.51 2.17 10.56
C TRP A 24 12.08 2.30 9.10
N VAL A 25 10.90 1.78 8.78
CA VAL A 25 10.27 1.95 7.48
C VAL A 25 8.85 2.43 7.72
N ALA A 26 8.43 3.49 7.04
CA ALA A 26 7.05 3.94 7.03
C ALA A 26 6.56 3.98 5.59
N GLY A 27 5.28 3.66 5.39
CA GLY A 27 4.67 3.80 4.08
C GLY A 27 3.20 4.17 4.13
N LEU A 28 2.75 4.66 3.00
CA LEU A 28 1.39 5.06 2.70
C LEU A 28 1.06 4.51 1.31
N SER A 29 -0.11 3.91 1.18
CA SER A 29 -0.61 3.41 -0.09
C SER A 29 -2.04 3.84 -0.28
N TYR A 30 -2.31 4.37 -1.46
CA TYR A 30 -3.63 4.81 -1.90
C TYR A 30 -4.04 4.04 -3.14
N VAL A 31 -5.16 3.32 -3.05
CA VAL A 31 -5.76 2.58 -4.15
C VAL A 31 -7.00 3.33 -4.65
N ASN A 32 -6.97 3.75 -5.91
CA ASN A 32 -8.13 4.22 -6.64
C ASN A 32 -8.86 3.00 -7.23
N ALA A 33 -10.00 2.65 -6.66
CA ALA A 33 -10.77 1.48 -7.03
C ALA A 33 -11.40 1.66 -8.42
N GLY A 34 -11.11 0.73 -9.34
CA GLY A 34 -11.84 0.61 -10.60
C GLY A 34 -12.97 -0.41 -10.49
N ASP A 35 -13.89 -0.36 -11.45
CA ASP A 35 -15.09 -1.21 -11.50
C ASP A 35 -14.78 -2.72 -11.35
N GLY A 36 -13.61 -3.15 -11.82
CA GLY A 36 -13.16 -4.53 -11.71
C GLY A 36 -12.97 -5.01 -10.26
N PHE A 37 -12.69 -4.14 -9.29
CA PHE A 37 -12.58 -4.54 -7.88
C PHE A 37 -13.94 -4.80 -7.22
N SER A 38 -14.98 -4.06 -7.61
CA SER A 38 -16.34 -4.28 -7.13
C SER A 38 -16.93 -5.55 -7.76
N GLU A 39 -16.66 -5.80 -9.05
CA GLU A 39 -17.09 -7.03 -9.74
C GLU A 39 -16.56 -8.32 -9.07
N ILE A 40 -15.37 -8.28 -8.47
CA ILE A 40 -14.79 -9.42 -7.74
C ILE A 40 -15.05 -9.37 -6.22
N GLY A 41 -15.87 -8.42 -5.75
CA GLY A 41 -16.28 -8.30 -4.34
C GLY A 41 -15.12 -8.00 -3.38
N ARG A 42 -14.11 -7.25 -3.83
CA ARG A 42 -12.91 -6.95 -3.02
C ARG A 42 -12.84 -5.52 -2.52
N LEU A 43 -13.11 -4.56 -3.38
CA LEU A 43 -12.95 -3.14 -3.07
C LEU A 43 -14.03 -2.35 -3.80
N ASP A 44 -15.01 -1.83 -3.05
CA ASP A 44 -16.12 -1.05 -3.61
C ASP A 44 -15.83 0.46 -3.59
N ASP A 45 -14.86 0.89 -2.79
CA ASP A 45 -14.44 2.29 -2.63
C ASP A 45 -12.91 2.42 -2.64
N ASN A 46 -12.40 3.64 -2.84
CA ASN A 46 -10.98 3.92 -2.71
C ASN A 46 -10.45 3.56 -1.32
N LEU A 47 -9.22 3.04 -1.27
CA LEU A 47 -8.57 2.63 -0.02
C LEU A 47 -7.34 3.49 0.25
N LEU A 48 -7.17 3.92 1.50
CA LEU A 48 -5.93 4.50 2.00
C LEU A 48 -5.46 3.69 3.19
N TRP A 49 -4.21 3.24 3.18
CA TRP A 49 -3.60 2.60 4.34
C TRP A 49 -2.18 3.10 4.60
N VAL A 50 -1.79 3.07 5.87
CA VAL A 50 -0.49 3.51 6.36
C VAL A 50 0.12 2.45 7.24
N TYR A 51 1.44 2.33 7.20
CA TYR A 51 2.17 1.35 8.01
C TYR A 51 3.48 1.91 8.52
N VAL A 52 3.93 1.34 9.64
CA VAL A 52 5.28 1.54 10.18
C VAL A 52 5.83 0.16 10.55
N MET A 53 7.06 -0.11 10.14
CA MET A 53 7.80 -1.33 10.42
C MET A 53 9.14 -0.98 11.07
N THR A 54 9.62 -1.89 11.90
CA THR A 54 10.96 -1.84 12.49
C THR A 54 11.68 -3.16 12.21
N ASP A 55 12.91 -3.07 11.71
CA ASP A 55 13.85 -4.19 11.58
C ASP A 55 14.93 -4.00 12.64
N VAL A 56 15.06 -4.97 13.56
CA VAL A 56 16.02 -4.96 14.67
C VAL A 56 16.86 -6.24 14.64
N ARG A 57 18.18 -6.09 14.67
CA ARG A 57 19.15 -7.19 14.67
C ARG A 57 19.88 -7.27 16.01
N PHE A 58 19.89 -8.47 16.60
CA PHE A 58 20.50 -8.79 17.89
C PHE A 58 21.77 -9.62 17.72
#